data_AF-A0A741KRC9-F1
#
_entry.id   AF-A0A741KRC9-F1
#
_cell.length_a   1.000
_cell.length_b   1.000
_cell.length_c   1.000
_cell.angle_alpha   90.00
_cell.angle_beta   90.00
_cell.angle_gamma   90.00
#
_symmetry.space_group_name_H-M   'P 1'
#
loop_
_entity.id
_entity.type
_entity.pdbx_description
1 polymer ?
#
loop_
_entity_poly.entity_id
_entity_poly.type
_entity_poly.pdbx_seq_one_letter_code
_entity_poly.pdbx_strand_id
1 'polypeptide(L)'
;MSQTITLIKDKILSDNYFTLRNITYDLTRRNGEVIRHKREVYDRGNGATILLYNSTKKTVVLVRQFRVATWVNGNQDGMLIETCAGLLDNDEPEVCIRKEAIEETGYDVGEVRKIFELYMSPGGVTELIHF
;
A
#
# COMPACT_ATOMS: atom_id res chain seq x y z
N MET A 1 -20.54 -4.80 -21.25
CA MET A 1 -20.34 -6.11 -20.59
C MET A 1 -18.95 -6.11 -20.00
N SER A 2 -18.84 -6.39 -18.70
CA SER A 2 -17.55 -6.60 -18.03
C SER A 2 -16.85 -7.80 -18.67
N GLN A 3 -15.52 -7.75 -18.79
CA GLN A 3 -14.75 -8.92 -19.20
C GLN A 3 -14.84 -9.97 -18.10
N THR A 4 -15.00 -11.24 -18.47
CA THR A 4 -15.01 -12.35 -17.50
C THR A 4 -13.57 -12.70 -17.14
N ILE A 5 -13.31 -12.87 -15.85
CA ILE A 5 -12.00 -13.29 -15.32
C ILE A 5 -12.21 -14.61 -14.60
N THR A 6 -11.38 -15.62 -14.91
CA THR A 6 -11.41 -16.92 -14.22
C THR A 6 -10.04 -17.23 -13.65
N LEU A 7 -9.97 -17.41 -12.33
CA LEU A 7 -8.76 -17.86 -11.66
C LEU A 7 -8.51 -19.33 -12.01
N ILE A 8 -7.32 -19.63 -12.52
CA ILE A 8 -6.92 -20.99 -12.91
C ILE A 8 -5.99 -21.60 -11.88
N LYS A 9 -5.05 -20.81 -11.37
CA LYS A 9 -4.08 -21.26 -10.37
C LYS A 9 -3.56 -20.09 -9.55
N ASP A 10 -3.48 -20.29 -8.25
CA ASP A 10 -2.71 -19.44 -7.35
C ASP A 10 -1.58 -20.29 -6.75
N LYS A 11 -0.32 -19.89 -7.01
CA LYS A 11 0.86 -20.59 -6.49
C LYS A 11 1.66 -19.64 -5.63
N ILE A 12 1.87 -20.00 -4.37
CA ILE A 12 2.83 -19.31 -3.49
C ILE A 12 4.26 -19.55 -4.02
N LEU A 13 4.99 -18.46 -4.23
CA LEU A 13 6.42 -18.44 -4.57
C LEU A 13 7.30 -18.20 -3.34
N SER A 14 6.84 -17.38 -2.40
CA SER A 14 7.49 -17.09 -1.12
C SER A 14 6.44 -16.74 -0.08
N ASP A 15 6.65 -17.12 1.17
CA ASP A 15 5.74 -16.84 2.29
C ASP A 15 6.53 -16.74 3.60
N ASN A 16 7.31 -15.67 3.70
CA ASN A 16 8.10 -15.39 4.90
C ASN A 16 7.32 -14.40 5.78
N TYR A 17 7.64 -13.12 5.69
CA TYR A 17 6.87 -12.06 6.33
C TYR A 17 5.65 -11.64 5.49
N PHE A 18 5.85 -11.55 4.18
CA PHE A 18 4.82 -11.25 3.18
C PHE A 18 4.75 -12.37 2.15
N THR A 19 3.63 -12.45 1.44
CA THR A 19 3.38 -13.54 0.48
C THR A 19 3.61 -13.06 -0.95
N LEU A 20 4.50 -13.74 -1.68
CA LEU A 20 4.64 -13.59 -3.13
C LEU A 20 3.91 -14.73 -3.83
N ARG A 21 3.01 -14.40 -4.76
CA ARG A 21 2.19 -15.36 -5.53
C ARG A 21 2.50 -15.28 -7.02
N ASN A 22 2.31 -16.39 -7.71
CA ASN A 22 2.25 -16.44 -9.18
C ASN A 22 0.84 -16.88 -9.60
N ILE A 23 0.04 -15.91 -10.00
CA ILE A 23 -1.38 -16.06 -10.31
C ILE A 23 -1.53 -16.33 -11.81
N THR A 24 -2.16 -17.45 -12.15
CA THR A 24 -2.59 -17.79 -13.50
C THR A 24 -4.10 -17.57 -13.61
N TYR A 25 -4.52 -16.77 -14.57
CA TYR A 25 -5.94 -16.48 -14.82
C TYR A 25 -6.22 -16.41 -16.31
N ASP A 26 -7.46 -16.70 -16.68
CA ASP A 26 -7.96 -16.55 -18.04
C ASP A 26 -8.82 -15.27 -18.10
N LEU A 27 -8.59 -14.45 -19.14
CA LEU A 27 -9.33 -13.22 -19.40
C LEU A 27 -10.13 -13.38 -20.71
N THR A 28 -11.46 -13.31 -20.60
CA THR A 28 -12.36 -13.37 -21.75
C THR A 28 -12.59 -11.96 -22.31
N ARG A 29 -12.05 -11.72 -23.50
CA ARG A 29 -12.21 -10.47 -24.24
C ARG A 29 -13.64 -10.32 -24.77
N ARG A 30 -13.99 -9.11 -25.21
CA ARG A 30 -15.33 -8.78 -25.75
C ARG A 30 -15.73 -9.62 -26.98
N ASN A 31 -14.75 -10.12 -27.74
CA ASN A 31 -14.96 -10.99 -28.90
C ASN A 31 -15.11 -12.48 -28.52
N GLY A 32 -15.12 -12.82 -27.22
CA GLY A 32 -15.19 -14.20 -26.74
C GLY A 32 -13.84 -14.94 -26.72
N GLU A 33 -12.76 -14.31 -27.20
CA GLU A 33 -11.40 -14.87 -27.12
C GLU A 33 -10.97 -14.97 -25.65
N VAL A 34 -10.49 -16.15 -25.25
CA VAL A 34 -9.96 -16.41 -23.91
C VAL A 34 -8.45 -16.42 -23.96
N ILE A 35 -7.81 -15.56 -23.18
CA ILE A 35 -6.35 -15.46 -23.10
C ILE A 35 -5.88 -15.81 -21.70
N ARG A 36 -4.94 -16.75 -21.62
CA ARG A 36 -4.28 -17.13 -20.37
C ARG A 36 -3.14 -16.19 -20.03
N HIS A 37 -3.17 -15.62 -18.84
CA HIS A 37 -2.13 -14.76 -18.28
C HIS A 37 -1.48 -15.42 -17.07
N LYS A 38 -0.23 -15.01 -16.80
CA LYS A 38 0.49 -15.28 -15.55
C LYS A 38 1.06 -13.98 -15.01
N ARG A 39 0.93 -13.72 -13.71
CA ARG A 39 1.44 -12.52 -13.04
C ARG A 39 2.01 -12.88 -11.70
N GLU A 40 3.16 -12.30 -11.38
CA GLU A 40 3.63 -12.25 -10.00
C GLU A 40 2.85 -11.15 -9.27
N VAL A 41 2.38 -11.47 -8.07
CA VAL A 41 1.60 -10.58 -7.22
C VAL A 41 2.20 -10.65 -5.82
N TYR A 42 2.72 -9.53 -5.35
CA TYR A 42 3.31 -9.38 -4.04
C TYR A 42 2.28 -8.83 -3.07
N ASP A 43 1.94 -9.63 -2.08
CA ASP A 43 0.96 -9.31 -1.07
C ASP A 43 1.62 -8.92 0.25
N ARG A 44 1.63 -7.61 0.51
CA ARG A 44 2.23 -7.01 1.71
C ARG A 44 1.20 -6.38 2.65
N GLY A 45 -0.07 -6.65 2.42
CA GLY A 45 -1.18 -6.00 3.12
C GLY A 45 -1.40 -4.53 2.70
N ASN A 46 -2.45 -3.97 3.28
CA ASN A 46 -2.85 -2.58 3.10
C ASN A 46 -2.28 -1.72 4.24
N GLY A 47 -2.29 -0.40 4.04
CA GLY A 47 -1.82 0.56 5.04
C GLY A 47 -2.62 1.84 5.06
N ALA A 48 -2.34 2.69 6.04
CA ALA A 48 -2.89 4.03 6.13
C ALA A 48 -1.76 5.05 6.26
N THR A 49 -1.99 6.27 5.79
CA THR A 49 -1.06 7.39 5.95
C THR A 49 -1.80 8.69 6.27
N ILE A 50 -1.14 9.61 6.97
CA ILE A 50 -1.72 10.90 7.34
C ILE A 50 -0.72 12.05 7.18
N LEU A 51 -1.22 13.16 6.65
CA LEU A 51 -0.51 14.44 6.64
C LEU A 51 -1.06 15.33 7.76
N LEU A 52 -0.23 15.59 8.76
CA LEU A 52 -0.57 16.56 9.79
C LEU A 52 -0.21 17.97 9.32
N TYR A 53 -1.13 18.91 9.48
CA TYR A 53 -0.90 20.29 9.13
C TYR A 53 -1.42 21.24 10.21
N ASN A 54 -0.76 22.38 10.35
CA ASN A 54 -1.17 23.46 11.23
C ASN A 54 -1.45 24.71 10.39
N SER A 55 -2.71 25.11 10.28
CA SER A 55 -3.16 26.23 9.45
C SER A 55 -2.64 27.59 9.95
N THR A 56 -2.53 27.78 11.27
CA THR A 56 -2.03 29.03 11.87
C THR A 56 -0.53 29.21 11.62
N LYS A 57 0.27 28.17 11.87
CA LYS A 57 1.73 28.20 11.67
C LYS A 57 2.14 27.99 10.21
N LYS A 58 1.22 27.54 9.35
CA LYS A 58 1.47 27.16 7.95
C LYS A 58 2.58 26.10 7.84
N THR A 59 2.53 25.10 8.71
CA THR A 59 3.52 24.01 8.77
C THR A 59 2.86 22.66 8.58
N VAL A 60 3.62 21.69 8.10
CA VAL A 60 3.26 20.27 8.10
C VAL A 60 4.24 19.48 8.96
N VAL A 61 3.80 18.31 9.43
CA VAL A 61 4.67 17.34 10.10
C VAL A 61 4.88 16.16 9.16
N LEU A 62 6.15 15.80 8.96
CA LEU A 62 6.60 14.66 8.20
C LEU A 62 7.62 13.89 9.05
N VAL A 63 7.84 12.63 8.72
CA VAL A 63 8.84 11.76 9.37
C VAL A 63 10.00 11.51 8.41
N ARG A 64 11.17 11.13 8.96
CA ARG A 64 12.34 10.73 8.18
C ARG A 64 12.92 9.44 8.73
N GLN A 65 12.88 8.37 7.94
CA GLN A 65 13.34 7.04 8.36
C GLN A 65 14.11 6.31 7.26
N PHE A 66 14.90 5.31 7.64
CA PHE A 66 15.67 4.51 6.69
C PHE A 66 14.75 3.50 5.97
N ARG A 67 14.77 3.51 4.63
CA ARG A 67 14.01 2.60 3.77
C ARG A 67 14.95 1.83 2.86
N VAL A 68 15.24 0.58 3.25
CA VAL A 68 16.18 -0.31 2.54
C VAL A 68 15.88 -0.44 1.04
N ALA A 69 14.60 -0.49 0.65
CA ALA A 69 14.19 -0.62 -0.75
C ALA A 69 14.58 0.59 -1.60
N THR A 70 14.59 1.79 -1.03
CA THR A 70 15.06 2.99 -1.75
C THR A 70 16.58 3.05 -1.80
N TRP A 71 17.24 2.59 -0.74
CA TRP A 71 18.70 2.57 -0.64
C TRP A 71 19.33 1.71 -1.74
N VAL A 72 18.81 0.51 -1.95
CA VAL A 72 19.28 -0.38 -3.03
C VAL A 72 18.84 0.06 -4.44
N ASN A 73 18.07 1.15 -4.54
CA ASN A 73 17.52 1.68 -5.79
C ASN A 73 17.82 3.18 -6.00
N GLY A 74 18.98 3.64 -5.54
CA GLY A 74 19.51 4.96 -5.88
C GLY A 74 19.34 6.07 -4.82
N ASN A 75 18.66 5.82 -3.71
CA ASN A 75 18.64 6.75 -2.57
C ASN A 75 19.92 6.58 -1.72
N GLN A 76 20.90 7.48 -1.87
CA GLN A 76 22.27 7.28 -1.39
C GLN A 76 22.39 6.97 0.11
N ASP A 77 21.62 7.66 0.97
CA ASP A 77 21.63 7.44 2.42
C ASP A 77 20.46 6.55 2.90
N GLY A 78 19.57 6.15 1.97
CA GLY A 78 18.37 5.37 2.26
C GLY A 78 17.33 6.08 3.11
N MET A 79 17.57 7.32 3.55
CA MET A 79 16.64 8.07 4.39
C MET A 79 15.59 8.71 3.50
N LEU A 80 14.32 8.48 3.82
CA LEU A 80 13.20 9.00 3.05
C LEU A 80 12.34 9.92 3.93
N ILE A 81 11.94 11.06 3.37
CA ILE A 81 10.96 11.95 4.00
C ILE A 81 9.57 11.49 3.55
N GLU A 82 8.69 11.22 4.52
CA GLU A 82 7.39 10.59 4.29
C GLU A 82 6.32 11.23 5.18
N THR A 83 5.06 11.08 4.81
CA THR A 83 3.95 11.23 5.77
C THR A 83 4.02 10.09 6.79
N CYS A 84 3.46 10.31 7.99
CA CYS A 84 3.30 9.24 8.97
C CYS A 84 2.44 8.12 8.34
N ALA A 85 2.86 6.86 8.49
CA ALA A 85 2.20 5.73 7.83
C ALA A 85 2.46 4.40 8.53
N GLY A 86 1.48 3.50 8.47
CA GLY A 86 1.59 2.15 9.01
C GLY A 86 0.80 1.11 8.21
N LEU A 87 1.12 -0.15 8.46
CA LEU A 87 0.32 -1.29 7.97
C LEU A 87 -0.93 -1.43 8.82
N LEU A 88 -2.04 -1.85 8.21
CA LEU A 88 -3.29 -1.99 8.96
C LEU A 88 -3.24 -3.07 10.04
N ASP A 89 -2.52 -4.19 9.83
CA ASP A 89 -2.38 -5.28 10.82
C ASP A 89 -3.71 -5.75 11.47
N ASN A 90 -4.79 -5.74 10.68
CA ASN A 90 -6.20 -6.03 11.05
C ASN A 90 -6.95 -4.91 11.79
N ASP A 91 -6.34 -3.76 12.03
CA ASP A 91 -7.03 -2.56 12.48
C ASP A 91 -7.80 -1.90 11.32
N GLU A 92 -8.89 -1.21 11.67
CA GLU A 92 -9.56 -0.31 10.75
C GLU A 92 -8.65 0.89 10.42
N PRO A 93 -8.71 1.47 9.21
CA PRO A 93 -7.75 2.49 8.76
C PRO A 93 -7.59 3.69 9.68
N GLU A 94 -8.68 4.20 10.26
CA GLU A 94 -8.62 5.32 11.20
C GLU A 94 -7.98 4.93 12.55
N VAL A 95 -8.23 3.71 13.03
CA VAL A 95 -7.62 3.20 14.27
C VAL A 95 -6.11 3.07 14.08
N CYS A 96 -5.69 2.42 12.99
CA CYS A 96 -4.29 2.28 12.59
C CYS A 96 -3.60 3.64 12.54
N ILE A 97 -4.15 4.60 11.79
CA ILE A 97 -3.41 5.84 11.53
C ILE A 97 -3.32 6.78 12.73
N ARG A 98 -4.30 6.73 13.65
CA ARG A 98 -4.24 7.46 14.92
C ARG A 98 -3.13 6.92 15.82
N LYS A 99 -2.98 5.58 15.88
CA LYS A 99 -1.92 4.91 16.62
C LYS A 99 -0.55 5.28 16.05
N GLU A 100 -0.39 5.19 14.74
CA GLU A 100 0.87 5.54 14.07
C GLU A 100 1.22 7.03 14.27
N ALA A 101 0.22 7.93 14.22
CA ALA A 101 0.47 9.36 14.42
C ALA A 101 1.11 9.65 15.79
N ILE A 102 0.63 9.02 16.86
CA ILE A 102 1.23 9.21 18.19
C ILE A 102 2.59 8.51 18.31
N GLU A 103 2.76 7.32 17.72
CA GLU A 103 4.01 6.55 17.78
C GLU A 103 5.15 7.21 16.99
N GLU A 104 4.90 7.63 15.74
CA GLU A 104 5.94 8.17 14.86
C GLU A 104 6.16 9.68 15.01
N THR A 105 5.09 10.44 15.34
CA THR A 105 5.16 11.91 15.37
C THR A 105 5.00 12.51 16.76
N GLY A 106 4.53 11.72 17.74
CA GLY A 106 4.24 12.19 19.10
C GLY A 106 2.94 13.00 19.23
N TYR A 107 2.14 13.12 18.17
CA TYR A 107 0.89 13.88 18.18
C TYR A 107 -0.33 12.97 18.33
N ASP A 108 -1.09 13.19 19.39
CA ASP A 108 -2.46 12.67 19.53
C ASP A 108 -3.40 13.52 18.65
N VAL A 109 -3.90 12.95 17.56
CA VAL A 109 -4.64 13.68 16.52
C VAL A 109 -6.12 13.81 16.86
N GLY A 110 -6.70 14.98 16.59
CA GLY A 110 -8.13 15.26 16.80
C GLY A 110 -9.02 14.70 15.68
N GLU A 111 -9.82 15.55 15.05
CA GLU A 111 -10.61 15.17 13.87
C GLU A 111 -9.67 14.78 12.71
N VAL A 112 -9.94 13.64 12.08
CA VAL A 112 -9.24 13.18 10.89
C VAL A 112 -10.21 13.16 9.72
N ARG A 113 -9.72 13.48 8.52
CA ARG A 113 -10.52 13.50 7.31
C ARG A 113 -9.92 12.53 6.30
N LYS A 114 -10.63 11.44 6.05
CA LYS A 114 -10.33 10.54 4.93
C LYS A 114 -10.47 11.27 3.60
N ILE A 115 -9.48 11.12 2.74
CA ILE A 115 -9.41 11.74 1.42
C ILE A 115 -9.76 10.73 0.33
N PHE A 116 -9.05 9.60 0.27
CA PHE A 116 -9.25 8.54 -0.72
C PHE A 116 -8.52 7.24 -0.34
N GLU A 117 -8.65 6.24 -1.20
CA GLU A 117 -7.90 4.99 -1.14
C GLU A 117 -7.27 4.74 -2.51
N LEU A 118 -5.97 4.42 -2.55
CA LEU A 118 -5.24 4.28 -3.81
C LEU A 118 -4.36 3.03 -3.83
N TYR A 119 -4.38 2.31 -4.95
CA TYR A 119 -3.38 1.30 -5.24
C TYR A 119 -2.09 2.00 -5.70
N MET A 120 -1.00 1.78 -4.97
CA MET A 120 0.26 2.50 -5.21
C MET A 120 1.08 1.90 -6.34
N SER A 121 0.98 0.58 -6.56
CA SER A 121 1.67 -0.14 -7.64
C SER A 121 0.85 -1.33 -8.18
N PRO A 122 -0.29 -1.06 -8.84
CA PRO A 122 -1.30 -2.07 -9.18
C PRO A 122 -0.85 -3.10 -10.25
N GLY A 123 0.36 -2.95 -10.80
CA GLY A 123 0.90 -3.90 -11.78
C GLY A 123 1.27 -5.25 -11.18
N GLY A 124 1.62 -5.29 -9.89
CA GLY A 124 2.09 -6.51 -9.23
C GLY A 124 2.15 -6.45 -7.70
N VAL A 125 1.58 -5.43 -7.07
CA VAL A 125 1.51 -5.31 -5.60
C VAL A 125 0.05 -5.10 -5.20
N THR A 126 -0.41 -5.80 -4.16
CA THR A 126 -1.80 -5.72 -3.68
C THR A 126 -2.11 -4.44 -2.90
N GLU A 127 -1.06 -3.75 -2.44
CA GLU A 127 -1.12 -2.61 -1.52
C GLU A 127 -2.14 -1.54 -1.94
N LEU A 128 -3.13 -1.36 -1.07
CA LEU A 128 -4.02 -0.21 -1.03
C LEU A 128 -3.65 0.66 0.17
N ILE A 129 -3.46 1.96 -0.04
CA ILE A 129 -3.22 2.92 1.03
C ILE A 129 -4.45 3.81 1.24
N HIS A 130 -4.87 3.93 2.50
CA HIS A 130 -5.89 4.86 2.95
C HIS A 130 -5.23 6.21 3.31
N PHE A 131 -5.74 7.30 2.74
CA PHE A 131 -5.27 8.66 2.97
C PHE A 131 -6.33 9.52 3.65
#